data_AF-A0A4Q7J8B9-F1
#
_entry.id   AF-A0A4Q7J8B9-F1
#
_cell.length_a   1.000
_cell.length_b   1.000
_cell.length_c   1.000
_cell.angle_alpha   90.00
_cell.angle_beta   90.00
_cell.angle_gamma   90.00
#
_symmetry.space_group_name_H-M   'P 1'
#
loop_
_entity.id
_entity.type
_entity.pdbx_description
1 polymer ?
#
loop_
_entity_poly.entity_id
_entity_poly.type
_entity_poly.pdbx_seq_one_letter_code
_entity_poly.pdbx_strand_id
1 'polypeptide(L)'
;MSTAFEVARKWFLAGRKIDMVDLATELGVSRATLFRRIGNRDKLLGEVIWSLTEAAFARHLRAARGSGAARVADLVGSYVRAVNDDAAFSAFLRNEPERALRLLTTKASVVQRRTIDTVAELLAEEAEAGTLDPPLPIPDLAYLVVRIAESFIYTDVITGAEPDAGKARQAVLALLGGRE
;
A
#
# COMPACT_ATOMS: atom_id res chain seq x y z
N MET A 1 14.02 -9.51 -10.61
CA MET A 1 13.03 -10.30 -9.83
C MET A 1 13.11 -11.75 -10.26
N SER A 2 12.64 -12.71 -9.46
CA SER A 2 12.66 -14.13 -9.83
C SER A 2 11.43 -14.51 -10.67
N THR A 3 11.50 -15.54 -11.51
CA THR A 3 10.36 -16.04 -12.31
C THR A 3 9.14 -16.37 -11.43
N ALA A 4 9.37 -16.89 -10.22
CA ALA A 4 8.29 -17.18 -9.27
C ALA A 4 7.52 -15.93 -8.85
N PHE A 5 8.23 -14.82 -8.66
CA PHE A 5 7.62 -13.54 -8.35
C PHE A 5 6.74 -13.03 -9.50
N GLU A 6 7.24 -13.13 -10.73
CA GLU A 6 6.53 -12.66 -11.93
C GLU A 6 5.22 -13.43 -12.16
N VAL A 7 5.25 -14.75 -12.02
CA VAL A 7 4.06 -15.61 -12.08
C VAL A 7 3.06 -15.24 -10.97
N ALA A 8 3.54 -15.12 -9.74
CA ALA A 8 2.70 -14.75 -8.60
C ALA A 8 2.03 -13.37 -8.78
N ARG A 9 2.78 -12.38 -9.28
CA ARG A 9 2.26 -11.04 -9.59
C ARG A 9 1.21 -11.10 -10.70
N LYS A 10 1.42 -11.90 -11.74
CA LYS A 10 0.43 -12.12 -12.81
C LYS A 10 -0.86 -12.73 -12.27
N TRP A 11 -0.75 -13.73 -11.40
CA TRP A 11 -1.93 -14.36 -10.78
C TRP A 11 -2.70 -13.37 -9.89
N PHE A 12 -1.99 -12.59 -9.06
CA PHE A 12 -2.61 -11.58 -8.22
C PHE A 12 -3.40 -10.57 -9.05
N LEU A 13 -2.80 -10.03 -10.12
CA LEU A 13 -3.46 -9.08 -11.03
C LEU A 13 -4.67 -9.69 -11.77
N ALA A 14 -4.70 -11.01 -11.94
CA ALA A 14 -5.85 -11.73 -12.49
C ALA A 14 -6.91 -12.08 -11.44
N GLY A 15 -6.78 -11.60 -10.19
CA GLY A 15 -7.66 -11.94 -9.07
C GLY A 15 -7.52 -13.40 -8.60
N ARG A 16 -6.50 -14.12 -9.05
CA ARG A 16 -6.25 -15.51 -8.68
C ARG A 16 -5.47 -15.57 -7.36
N LYS A 17 -5.95 -16.42 -6.44
CA LYS A 17 -5.23 -16.76 -5.21
C LYS A 17 -3.85 -17.34 -5.52
N ILE A 18 -2.82 -16.81 -4.88
CA ILE A 18 -1.47 -17.38 -4.95
C ILE A 18 -1.42 -18.66 -4.11
N ASP A 19 -1.47 -19.83 -4.74
CA ASP A 19 -1.22 -21.11 -4.08
C ASP A 19 0.22 -21.58 -4.29
N MET A 20 0.89 -22.01 -3.22
CA MET A 20 2.31 -22.37 -3.27
C MET A 20 2.57 -23.73 -3.93
N VAL A 21 1.59 -24.64 -3.92
CA VAL A 21 1.66 -25.92 -4.60
C VAL A 21 1.49 -25.70 -6.09
N ASP A 22 0.47 -24.96 -6.49
CA ASP A 22 0.25 -24.60 -7.90
C ASP A 22 1.46 -23.86 -8.46
N LEU A 23 2.04 -22.93 -7.68
CA LEU A 23 3.18 -22.13 -8.14
C LEU A 23 4.42 -23.02 -8.35
N ALA A 24 4.65 -23.99 -7.46
CA ALA A 24 5.74 -24.95 -7.62
C ALA A 24 5.55 -25.82 -8.87
N THR A 25 4.30 -26.26 -9.12
CA THR A 25 3.92 -27.02 -10.31
C THR A 25 4.12 -26.22 -11.59
N GLU A 26 3.62 -24.97 -11.66
CA GLU A 26 3.76 -24.10 -12.84
C GLU A 26 5.23 -23.80 -13.16
N LEU A 27 6.09 -23.74 -12.15
CA LEU A 27 7.52 -23.50 -12.30
C LEU A 27 8.36 -24.78 -12.52
N GLY A 28 7.76 -25.97 -12.46
CA GLY A 28 8.47 -27.24 -12.59
C GLY A 28 9.50 -27.52 -11.48
N VAL A 29 9.29 -26.99 -10.27
CA VAL A 29 10.22 -27.16 -9.14
C VAL A 29 9.56 -27.85 -7.93
N SER A 30 10.36 -28.45 -7.06
CA SER A 30 9.85 -28.99 -5.80
C SER A 30 9.41 -27.87 -4.84
N ARG A 31 8.43 -28.17 -3.96
CA ARG A 31 7.98 -27.25 -2.89
C ARG A 31 9.11 -26.77 -2.00
N ALA A 32 10.05 -27.65 -1.65
CA ALA A 32 11.23 -27.31 -0.86
C ALA A 32 12.14 -26.30 -1.58
N THR A 33 12.31 -26.46 -2.90
CA THR A 33 13.09 -25.53 -3.72
C THR A 33 12.41 -24.17 -3.82
N LEU A 34 11.08 -24.13 -4.01
CA LEU A 34 10.32 -22.89 -4.03
C LEU A 34 10.43 -22.16 -2.68
N PHE A 35 10.14 -22.85 -1.57
CA PHE A 35 10.21 -22.28 -0.22
C PHE A 35 11.59 -21.71 0.10
N ARG A 36 12.67 -22.42 -0.23
CA ARG A 36 14.04 -21.91 -0.03
C ARG A 36 14.31 -20.63 -0.81
N ARG A 37 13.76 -20.48 -2.01
CA ARG A 37 13.98 -19.32 -2.89
C ARG A 37 13.16 -18.09 -2.50
N ILE A 38 11.88 -18.28 -2.20
CA ILE A 38 10.94 -17.15 -2.01
C ILE A 38 10.36 -17.06 -0.59
N GLY A 39 10.56 -18.07 0.25
CA GLY A 39 9.97 -18.18 1.58
C GLY A 39 8.53 -18.68 1.55
N ASN A 40 7.76 -18.26 2.55
CA ASN A 40 6.35 -18.62 2.67
C ASN A 40 5.46 -17.75 1.76
N ARG A 41 4.19 -18.16 1.65
CA ARG A 41 3.17 -17.47 0.86
C ARG A 41 3.02 -16.00 1.23
N ASP A 42 3.03 -15.69 2.52
CA ASP A 42 2.79 -14.35 3.03
C ASP A 42 3.94 -13.39 2.70
N LYS A 43 5.19 -13.89 2.75
CA LYS A 43 6.36 -13.16 2.28
C LYS A 43 6.27 -12.86 0.78
N LEU A 44 5.92 -13.86 -0.03
CA LEU A 44 5.72 -13.67 -1.47
C LEU A 44 4.60 -12.65 -1.75
N LEU A 45 3.45 -12.81 -1.09
CA LEU A 45 2.29 -11.94 -1.27
C LEU A 45 2.58 -10.49 -0.83
N GLY A 46 3.29 -10.30 0.28
CA GLY A 46 3.73 -8.98 0.73
C GLY A 46 4.67 -8.29 -0.26
N GLU A 47 5.62 -9.02 -0.84
CA GLU A 47 6.51 -8.47 -1.89
C GLU A 47 5.74 -8.17 -3.19
N VAL A 48 4.77 -9.01 -3.57
CA VAL A 48 3.91 -8.77 -4.75
C VAL A 48 3.09 -7.50 -4.56
N ILE A 49 2.40 -7.38 -3.43
CA ILE A 49 1.61 -6.20 -3.09
C ILE A 49 2.51 -4.96 -3.05
N TRP A 50 3.67 -5.03 -2.39
CA TRP A 50 4.61 -3.91 -2.36
C TRP A 50 5.01 -3.46 -3.78
N SER A 51 5.31 -4.39 -4.69
CA SER A 51 5.69 -4.00 -6.06
C SER A 51 4.58 -3.25 -6.81
N LEU A 52 3.32 -3.51 -6.47
CA LEU A 52 2.16 -2.83 -7.04
C LEU A 52 1.96 -1.47 -6.37
N THR A 53 2.04 -1.44 -5.03
CA THR A 53 2.01 -0.23 -4.22
C THR A 53 3.09 0.75 -4.64
N GLU A 54 4.34 0.34 -4.73
CA GLU A 54 5.49 1.18 -5.11
C GLU A 54 5.30 1.81 -6.49
N ALA A 55 4.87 1.02 -7.48
CA ALA A 55 4.60 1.53 -8.82
C ALA A 55 3.43 2.53 -8.86
N ALA A 56 2.35 2.25 -8.12
CA ALA A 56 1.22 3.16 -7.99
C ALA A 56 1.63 4.45 -7.26
N PHE A 57 2.31 4.33 -6.13
CA PHE A 57 2.78 5.45 -5.32
C PHE A 57 3.70 6.37 -6.14
N ALA A 58 4.68 5.82 -6.85
CA ALA A 58 5.57 6.59 -7.71
C ALA A 58 4.81 7.33 -8.84
N ARG A 59 3.76 6.71 -9.41
CA ARG A 59 2.90 7.36 -10.42
C ARG A 59 2.14 8.53 -9.80
N HIS A 60 1.51 8.33 -8.65
CA HIS A 60 0.70 9.35 -7.98
C HIS A 60 1.57 10.47 -7.40
N LEU A 61 2.76 10.16 -6.90
CA LEU A 61 3.72 11.14 -6.39
C LEU A 61 4.19 12.10 -7.49
N ARG A 62 4.47 11.59 -8.70
CA ARG A 62 4.83 12.43 -9.85
C ARG A 62 3.68 13.33 -10.32
N ALA A 63 2.44 12.91 -10.10
CA ALA A 63 1.25 13.65 -10.50
C ALA A 63 0.70 14.58 -9.41
N ALA A 64 1.18 14.42 -8.17
CA ALA A 64 0.70 15.16 -7.01
C ALA A 64 0.92 16.66 -7.18
N ARG A 65 -0.13 17.44 -6.93
CA ARG A 65 -0.16 18.89 -7.13
C ARG A 65 0.01 19.64 -5.82
N GLY A 66 0.50 20.88 -5.92
CA GLY A 66 0.73 21.76 -4.78
C GLY A 66 2.08 21.50 -4.10
N SER A 67 2.23 22.00 -2.88
CA SER A 67 3.39 21.84 -2.02
C SER A 67 2.95 21.66 -0.56
N GLY A 68 3.88 21.28 0.31
CA GLY A 68 3.65 21.01 1.71
C GLY A 68 2.52 20.02 1.95
N ALA A 69 1.65 20.40 2.88
CA ALA A 69 0.44 19.65 3.23
C ALA A 69 -0.46 19.34 2.02
N ALA A 70 -0.55 20.25 1.04
CA ALA A 70 -1.42 20.07 -0.12
C ALA A 70 -0.93 18.94 -1.04
N ARG A 71 0.39 18.85 -1.26
CA ARG A 71 1.00 17.79 -2.08
C ARG A 71 0.85 16.41 -1.45
N VAL A 72 1.08 16.32 -0.13
CA VAL A 72 0.90 15.07 0.63
C VAL A 72 -0.56 14.63 0.60
N ALA A 73 -1.50 15.56 0.83
CA ALA A 73 -2.92 15.26 0.79
C ALA A 73 -3.40 14.82 -0.60
N ASP A 74 -2.92 15.47 -1.67
CA ASP A 74 -3.25 15.13 -3.05
C ASP A 74 -2.74 13.74 -3.45
N LEU A 75 -1.51 13.40 -3.04
CA LEU A 75 -0.96 12.06 -3.18
C LEU A 75 -1.83 11.03 -2.47
N VAL A 76 -2.13 11.23 -1.18
CA VAL A 76 -2.91 10.26 -0.40
C VAL A 76 -4.31 10.08 -1.00
N GLY A 77 -5.00 11.17 -1.32
CA GLY A 77 -6.34 11.10 -1.92
C GLY A 77 -6.35 10.37 -3.27
N SER A 78 -5.41 10.68 -4.15
CA SER A 78 -5.33 10.03 -5.46
C SER A 78 -4.90 8.56 -5.38
N TYR A 79 -4.00 8.22 -4.46
CA TYR A 79 -3.59 6.84 -4.19
C TYR A 79 -4.73 6.01 -3.59
N VAL A 80 -5.42 6.52 -2.55
CA VAL A 80 -6.56 5.84 -1.92
C VAL A 80 -7.65 5.56 -2.96
N ARG A 81 -7.97 6.54 -3.82
CA ARG A 81 -8.90 6.34 -4.93
C ARG A 81 -8.47 5.20 -5.85
N ALA A 82 -7.22 5.23 -6.30
CA ALA A 82 -6.70 4.21 -7.20
C ALA A 82 -6.70 2.80 -6.59
N VAL A 83 -6.43 2.68 -5.29
CA VAL A 83 -6.49 1.39 -4.57
C VAL A 83 -7.93 0.91 -4.42
N ASN A 84 -8.87 1.80 -4.11
CA ASN A 84 -10.29 1.47 -3.96
C ASN A 84 -10.91 1.01 -5.30
N ASP A 85 -10.44 1.57 -6.42
CA ASP A 85 -10.89 1.23 -7.77
C ASP A 85 -10.17 -0.01 -8.37
N ASP A 86 -9.16 -0.57 -7.69
CA ASP A 86 -8.39 -1.72 -8.19
C ASP A 86 -9.11 -3.05 -7.92
N ALA A 87 -9.67 -3.63 -8.98
CA ALA A 87 -10.44 -4.87 -8.90
C ALA A 87 -9.67 -6.07 -8.33
N ALA A 88 -8.36 -6.18 -8.59
CA ALA A 88 -7.53 -7.27 -8.08
C ALA A 88 -7.30 -7.12 -6.57
N PHE A 89 -7.03 -5.89 -6.13
CA PHE A 89 -6.92 -5.58 -4.71
C PHE A 89 -8.24 -5.77 -3.97
N SER A 90 -9.37 -5.30 -4.52
CA SER A 90 -10.68 -5.53 -3.90
C SER A 90 -11.02 -7.02 -3.82
N ALA A 91 -10.67 -7.80 -4.85
CA ALA A 91 -10.85 -9.25 -4.83
C ALA A 91 -10.00 -9.91 -3.73
N PHE A 92 -8.75 -9.48 -3.55
CA PHE A 92 -7.90 -9.96 -2.46
C PHE A 92 -8.48 -9.63 -1.08
N LEU A 93 -8.93 -8.40 -0.87
CA LEU A 93 -9.55 -7.96 0.38
C LEU A 93 -10.79 -8.79 0.73
N ARG A 94 -11.68 -9.05 -0.24
CA ARG A 94 -12.90 -9.84 -0.02
C ARG A 94 -12.63 -11.33 0.18
N ASN A 95 -11.70 -11.90 -0.58
CA ASN A 95 -11.44 -13.34 -0.54
C ASN A 95 -10.59 -13.75 0.67
N GLU A 96 -9.75 -12.85 1.19
CA GLU A 96 -8.80 -13.14 2.26
C GLU A 96 -8.70 -12.02 3.32
N PRO A 97 -9.82 -11.54 3.91
CA PRO A 97 -9.85 -10.30 4.70
C PRO A 97 -8.92 -10.30 5.91
N GLU A 98 -8.92 -11.36 6.72
CA GLU A 98 -8.04 -11.46 7.90
C GLU A 98 -6.56 -11.44 7.51
N ARG A 99 -6.21 -12.15 6.43
CA ARG A 99 -4.83 -12.18 5.93
C ARG A 99 -4.45 -10.85 5.32
N ALA A 100 -5.34 -10.22 4.57
CA ALA A 100 -5.09 -8.91 3.98
C ALA A 100 -4.82 -7.87 5.07
N LEU A 101 -5.72 -7.74 6.05
CA LEU A 101 -5.52 -6.83 7.18
C LEU A 101 -4.21 -7.13 7.92
N ARG A 102 -3.91 -8.42 8.19
CA ARG A 102 -2.66 -8.80 8.83
C ARG A 102 -1.43 -8.37 8.03
N LEU A 103 -1.40 -8.64 6.72
CA LEU A 103 -0.22 -8.32 5.89
C LEU A 103 -0.06 -6.83 5.65
N LEU A 104 -1.16 -6.10 5.49
CA LEU A 104 -1.14 -4.70 5.10
C LEU A 104 -0.96 -3.75 6.30
N THR A 105 -1.42 -4.14 7.49
CA THR A 105 -1.49 -3.23 8.65
C THR A 105 -0.61 -3.64 9.84
N THR A 106 0.21 -4.68 9.68
CA THR A 106 1.12 -5.14 10.74
C THR A 106 2.52 -5.44 10.21
N LYS A 107 3.43 -5.79 11.12
CA LYS A 107 4.80 -6.23 10.81
C LYS A 107 4.89 -7.61 10.15
N ALA A 108 3.75 -8.26 9.86
CA ALA A 108 3.71 -9.56 9.20
C ALA A 108 4.19 -9.52 7.74
N SER A 109 4.26 -8.33 7.13
CA SER A 109 4.82 -8.14 5.78
C SER A 109 5.65 -6.87 5.68
N VAL A 110 6.29 -6.68 4.52
CA VAL A 110 7.08 -5.48 4.19
C VAL A 110 6.21 -4.27 3.85
N VAL A 111 4.92 -4.47 3.53
CA VAL A 111 4.06 -3.45 2.92
C VAL A 111 3.90 -2.24 3.83
N GLN A 112 3.50 -2.46 5.10
CA GLN A 112 3.26 -1.35 6.03
C GLN A 112 4.52 -0.51 6.23
N ARG A 113 5.63 -1.15 6.60
CA ARG A 113 6.88 -0.45 6.88
C ARG A 113 7.33 0.37 5.67
N ARG A 114 7.38 -0.25 4.49
CA ARG A 114 7.83 0.46 3.28
C ARG A 114 6.87 1.59 2.87
N THR A 115 5.56 1.44 3.11
CA THR A 115 4.59 2.53 2.86
C THR A 115 4.83 3.71 3.80
N ILE A 116 5.09 3.44 5.08
CA ILE A 116 5.45 4.49 6.05
C ILE A 116 6.76 5.16 5.64
N ASP A 117 7.77 4.40 5.25
CA ASP A 117 9.06 4.92 4.82
C ASP A 117 8.89 5.87 3.60
N THR A 118 8.11 5.47 2.59
CA THR A 118 7.87 6.32 1.40
C THR A 118 7.08 7.59 1.74
N VAL A 119 6.12 7.53 2.67
CA VAL A 119 5.41 8.75 3.12
C VAL A 119 6.36 9.65 3.93
N ALA A 120 7.22 9.07 4.77
CA ALA A 120 8.21 9.80 5.55
C ALA A 120 9.21 10.53 4.65
N GLU A 121 9.67 9.90 3.56
CA GLU A 121 10.52 10.52 2.55
C GLU A 121 9.86 11.78 1.97
N LEU A 122 8.60 11.71 1.53
CA LEU A 122 7.90 12.89 1.02
C LEU A 122 7.74 13.98 2.09
N LEU A 123 7.36 13.62 3.31
CA LEU A 123 7.20 14.60 4.40
C LEU A 123 8.53 15.30 4.71
N ALA A 124 9.64 14.56 4.68
CA ALA A 124 10.98 15.12 4.84
C ALA A 124 11.34 16.06 3.68
N GLU A 125 11.08 15.67 2.43
CA GLU A 125 11.31 16.51 1.25
C GLU A 125 10.57 17.87 1.37
N GLU A 126 9.29 17.86 1.74
CA GLU A 126 8.51 19.10 1.87
C GLU A 126 8.98 19.96 3.06
N ALA A 127 9.44 19.33 4.14
CA ALA A 127 9.98 20.03 5.31
C ALA A 127 11.35 20.65 5.02
N GLU A 128 12.25 19.93 4.35
CA GLU A 128 13.55 20.45 3.89
C GLU A 128 13.39 21.61 2.90
N ALA A 129 12.35 21.56 2.07
CA ALA A 129 11.99 22.65 1.17
C ALA A 129 11.36 23.87 1.90
N GLY A 130 11.10 23.78 3.21
CA GLY A 130 10.42 24.83 4.00
C GLY A 130 8.95 25.03 3.65
N THR A 131 8.34 24.06 2.95
CA THR A 131 6.94 24.12 2.51
C THR A 131 5.98 23.38 3.44
N LEU A 132 6.52 22.60 4.39
CA LEU A 132 5.79 21.95 5.46
C LEU A 132 6.50 22.25 6.79
N ASP A 133 5.73 22.62 7.80
CA ASP A 133 6.17 22.64 9.20
C ASP A 133 5.53 21.44 9.91
N PRO A 134 6.25 20.30 10.08
CA PRO A 134 5.67 19.08 10.62
C PRO A 134 5.22 19.27 12.07
N PRO A 135 3.94 19.00 12.42
CA PRO A 135 3.45 19.16 13.79
C PRO A 135 3.96 18.08 14.75
N LEU A 136 4.65 17.06 14.22
CA LEU A 136 5.17 15.88 14.91
C LEU A 136 6.48 15.45 14.26
N PRO A 137 7.31 14.62 14.93
CA PRO A 137 8.42 13.95 14.29
C PRO A 137 7.98 13.22 13.01
N ILE A 138 8.74 13.35 11.93
CA ILE A 138 8.42 12.79 10.60
C ILE A 138 8.01 11.31 10.66
N PRO A 139 8.69 10.41 11.41
CA PRO A 139 8.30 9.00 11.48
C PRO A 139 6.89 8.79 12.06
N ASP A 140 6.54 9.54 13.11
CA ASP A 140 5.23 9.46 13.77
C ASP A 140 4.14 10.06 12.88
N LEU A 141 4.46 11.17 12.20
CA LEU A 141 3.56 11.81 11.26
C LEU A 141 3.26 10.91 10.06
N ALA A 142 4.29 10.29 9.48
CA ALA A 142 4.15 9.34 8.37
C ALA A 142 3.28 8.15 8.77
N TYR A 143 3.50 7.60 9.98
CA TYR A 143 2.65 6.54 10.53
C TYR A 143 1.19 6.99 10.58
N LEU A 144 0.88 8.17 11.13
CA LEU A 144 -0.49 8.67 11.22
C LEU A 144 -1.13 8.91 9.85
N VAL A 145 -0.40 9.48 8.89
CA VAL A 145 -0.89 9.66 7.50
C VAL A 145 -1.25 8.30 6.88
N VAL A 146 -0.41 7.28 7.06
CA VAL A 146 -0.70 5.92 6.58
C VAL A 146 -1.93 5.34 7.28
N ARG A 147 -2.06 5.48 8.60
CA ARG A 147 -3.24 5.00 9.35
C ARG A 147 -4.54 5.67 8.89
N ILE A 148 -4.49 6.96 8.58
CA ILE A 148 -5.62 7.70 8.00
C ILE A 148 -5.98 7.10 6.64
N ALA A 149 -5.02 6.98 5.72
CA ALA A 149 -5.27 6.39 4.41
C ALA A 149 -5.89 4.98 4.51
N GLU A 150 -5.33 4.12 5.36
CA GLU A 150 -5.82 2.76 5.61
C GLU A 150 -7.29 2.72 6.10
N SER A 151 -7.71 3.68 6.93
CA SER A 151 -9.09 3.76 7.42
C SER A 151 -10.11 3.99 6.32
N PHE A 152 -9.68 4.59 5.20
CA PHE A 152 -10.48 4.83 4.00
C PHE A 152 -10.25 3.81 2.88
N ILE A 153 -9.24 2.94 2.99
CA ILE A 153 -9.03 1.82 2.05
C ILE A 153 -9.82 0.58 2.51
N TYR A 154 -9.85 0.32 3.82
CA TYR A 154 -10.46 -0.89 4.36
C TYR A 154 -11.90 -0.69 4.85
N THR A 155 -12.52 0.45 4.55
CA THR A 155 -13.86 0.80 5.06
C THR A 155 -14.90 -0.29 4.78
N ASP A 156 -14.96 -0.80 3.56
CA ASP A 156 -15.88 -1.88 3.18
C ASP A 156 -15.66 -3.15 4.02
N VAL A 157 -14.39 -3.55 4.20
CA VAL A 157 -14.03 -4.74 4.98
C VAL A 157 -14.28 -4.58 6.48
N ILE A 158 -14.12 -3.37 7.02
CA ILE A 158 -14.22 -3.10 8.46
C ILE A 158 -15.64 -2.74 8.90
N THR A 159 -16.35 -1.92 8.13
CA THR A 159 -17.66 -1.36 8.50
C THR A 159 -18.77 -1.64 7.50
N GLY A 160 -18.46 -2.15 6.30
CA GLY A 160 -19.41 -2.35 5.20
C GLY A 160 -19.86 -1.07 4.51
N ALA A 161 -19.24 0.08 4.82
CA ALA A 161 -19.53 1.35 4.17
C ALA A 161 -18.63 1.58 2.95
N GLU A 162 -19.08 2.42 2.02
CA GLU A 162 -18.31 2.75 0.83
C GLU A 162 -17.02 3.53 1.19
N PRO A 163 -15.86 3.11 0.64
CA PRO A 163 -14.61 3.84 0.76
C PRO A 163 -14.69 5.27 0.19
N ASP A 164 -14.13 6.26 0.89
CA ASP A 164 -14.17 7.68 0.47
C ASP A 164 -12.77 8.29 0.42
N ALA A 165 -12.21 8.35 -0.78
CA ALA A 165 -10.89 8.93 -1.03
C ALA A 165 -10.84 10.46 -0.82
N GLY A 166 -11.98 11.15 -0.94
CA GLY A 166 -12.07 12.59 -0.67
C GLY A 166 -11.85 12.89 0.81
N LYS A 167 -12.47 12.10 1.69
CA LYS A 167 -12.25 12.20 3.14
C LYS A 167 -10.82 11.87 3.54
N ALA A 168 -10.16 10.93 2.88
CA ALA A 168 -8.74 10.66 3.11
C ALA A 168 -7.87 11.90 2.84
N ARG A 169 -8.09 12.57 1.70
CA ARG A 169 -7.40 13.83 1.37
C ARG A 169 -7.67 14.91 2.42
N GLN A 170 -8.92 15.14 2.78
CA GLN A 170 -9.31 16.16 3.75
C GLN A 170 -8.70 15.91 5.13
N ALA A 171 -8.73 14.66 5.61
CA ALA A 171 -8.16 14.29 6.90
C ALA A 171 -6.64 14.50 6.95
N VAL A 172 -5.92 14.13 5.88
CA VAL A 172 -4.47 14.37 5.79
C VAL A 172 -4.16 15.87 5.72
N LEU A 173 -4.91 16.64 4.94
CA LEU A 173 -4.72 18.08 4.86
C LEU A 173 -4.91 18.75 6.23
N ALA A 174 -5.95 18.36 6.96
CA ALA A 174 -6.23 18.84 8.31
C ALA A 174 -5.13 18.46 9.31
N LEU A 175 -4.64 17.21 9.28
CA LEU A 175 -3.55 16.75 10.15
C LEU A 175 -2.27 17.56 9.96
N LEU A 176 -1.97 17.94 8.72
CA LEU A 176 -0.76 18.68 8.35
C LEU A 176 -0.91 20.20 8.46
N GLY A 177 -2.02 20.70 9.01
CA GLY A 177 -2.25 22.15 9.20
C GLY A 177 -2.51 22.92 7.90
N GLY A 178 -2.80 22.22 6.80
CA GLY A 178 -3.18 22.85 5.52
C GLY A 178 -4.60 23.44 5.56
N ARG A 179 -4.80 24.53 4.83
CA ARG A 179 -6.14 25.07 4.51
C ARG A 179 -6.46 24.76 3.05
N GLU A 180 -7.75 24.58 2.72
CA GLU A 180 -8.24 24.22 1.38
C GLU A 180 -7.78 25.17 0.26
#